data_AF-A0A969M8X8-F1
#
_entry.id   AF-A0A969M8X8-F1
#
_cell.length_a   1.000
_cell.length_b   1.000
_cell.length_c   1.000
_cell.angle_alpha   90.00
_cell.angle_beta   90.00
_cell.angle_gamma   90.00
#
_symmetry.space_group_name_H-M   'P 1'
#
loop_
_entity.id
_entity.type
_entity.pdbx_description
1 polymer ?
#
loop_
_entity_poly.entity_id
_entity_poly.type
_entity_poly.pdbx_seq_one_letter_code
_entity_poly.pdbx_strand_id
1 'polypeptide(L)'
;RAGARRRGQLPPWATPQGASTSLKDSNLGAGTVHMPQREGLLLRALLVHPWLIEERAEEIAALTVTSEPLDRLRDAILSVLGDEISLDSEKVRSHLSQRGLANTVAAIERLATHRRDRFAEVSSDRETVSAQWLHAYHLHEQTVGLQQELEAARRAWHEHQSDAACEAILELHRRIATVTAESTS
;
A
#
# COMPACT_ATOMS: atom_id res chain seq x y z
N ARG A 1 44.21 -23.03 -16.26
CA ARG A 1 43.90 -22.32 -17.53
C ARG A 1 42.58 -21.61 -17.32
N ALA A 2 42.54 -20.31 -17.62
CA ALA A 2 41.60 -19.32 -17.12
C ALA A 2 40.12 -19.63 -17.37
N GLY A 3 39.32 -19.62 -16.29
CA GLY A 3 37.87 -19.52 -16.37
C GLY A 3 37.48 -18.08 -16.68
N ALA A 4 36.95 -17.87 -17.88
CA ALA A 4 36.39 -16.59 -18.30
C ALA A 4 35.14 -16.30 -17.46
N ARG A 5 35.33 -15.61 -16.33
CA ARG A 5 34.23 -15.02 -15.56
C ARG A 5 33.62 -13.91 -16.41
N ARG A 6 32.41 -14.15 -16.92
CA ARG A 6 31.58 -13.11 -17.55
C ARG A 6 31.41 -11.98 -16.53
N ARG A 7 31.99 -10.82 -16.84
CA ARG A 7 31.83 -9.57 -16.10
C ARG A 7 30.40 -9.05 -16.28
N GLY A 8 29.74 -8.70 -15.19
CA GLY A 8 28.74 -7.62 -15.15
C GLY A 8 27.34 -7.90 -15.68
N GLN A 9 26.86 -9.15 -15.70
CA GLN A 9 25.43 -9.42 -15.95
C GLN A 9 24.77 -10.02 -14.71
N LEU A 10 23.73 -9.36 -14.23
CA LEU A 10 22.75 -9.97 -13.33
C LEU A 10 22.28 -11.29 -13.96
N PRO A 11 22.25 -12.41 -13.22
CA PRO A 11 21.71 -13.67 -13.73
C PRO A 11 20.24 -13.49 -14.16
N PRO A 12 19.70 -14.30 -15.09
CA PRO A 12 18.38 -14.07 -15.70
C PRO A 12 17.20 -14.12 -14.73
N TRP A 13 17.39 -14.67 -13.52
CA TRP A 13 16.40 -14.58 -12.42
C TRP A 13 16.48 -13.25 -11.63
N ALA A 14 17.60 -12.53 -11.74
CA ALA A 14 17.85 -11.22 -11.14
C ALA A 14 17.56 -10.05 -12.11
N THR A 15 17.41 -10.32 -13.40
CA THR A 15 16.50 -9.54 -14.26
C THR A 15 15.08 -10.03 -14.03
N PRO A 16 14.06 -9.16 -13.95
CA PRO A 16 12.68 -9.60 -13.73
C PRO A 16 12.14 -10.30 -14.99
N GLN A 17 12.53 -11.56 -15.22
CA GLN A 17 11.81 -12.51 -16.05
C GLN A 17 10.91 -13.31 -15.10
N GLY A 18 9.74 -12.74 -14.83
CA GLY A 18 8.72 -13.38 -14.00
C GLY A 18 8.22 -12.57 -12.81
N ALA A 19 8.42 -11.25 -12.74
CA ALA A 19 7.56 -10.40 -11.93
C ALA A 19 6.16 -10.33 -12.58
N SER A 20 5.43 -11.45 -12.58
CA SER A 20 4.07 -11.49 -13.11
C SER A 20 3.22 -12.56 -12.43
N THR A 21 3.13 -12.44 -11.10
CA THR A 21 1.90 -12.80 -10.38
C THR A 21 1.45 -11.69 -9.45
N SER A 22 2.36 -10.80 -9.00
CA SER A 22 1.98 -9.57 -8.28
C SER A 22 1.46 -8.46 -9.22
N LEU A 23 1.69 -8.57 -10.54
CA LEU A 23 0.99 -7.73 -11.53
C LEU A 23 -0.48 -8.12 -11.76
N LYS A 24 -0.98 -9.19 -11.16
CA LYS A 24 -2.43 -9.47 -11.20
C LYS A 24 -3.23 -8.58 -10.24
N ASP A 25 -2.55 -7.87 -9.33
CA ASP A 25 -3.11 -6.75 -8.57
C ASP A 25 -2.93 -5.40 -9.28
N SER A 26 -2.20 -5.36 -10.39
CA SER A 26 -2.12 -4.17 -11.23
C SER A 26 -3.10 -4.32 -12.37
N ASN A 27 -4.23 -3.62 -12.26
CA ASN A 27 -5.13 -3.39 -13.39
C ASN A 27 -4.41 -2.55 -14.46
N LEU A 28 -3.49 -3.17 -15.20
CA LEU A 28 -2.89 -2.65 -16.43
C LEU A 28 -3.93 -2.77 -17.54
N GLY A 29 -4.87 -1.83 -17.56
CA GLY A 29 -6.01 -1.90 -18.47
C GLY A 29 -6.89 -0.65 -18.52
N ALA A 30 -6.37 0.53 -18.18
CA ALA A 30 -6.94 1.84 -18.55
C ALA A 30 -6.00 2.89 -17.96
N GLY A 31 -5.75 4.01 -18.64
CA GLY A 31 -4.88 5.11 -18.20
C GLY A 31 -5.34 5.77 -16.89
N THR A 32 -5.19 5.05 -15.79
CA THR A 32 -5.71 5.34 -14.47
C THR A 32 -4.53 5.42 -13.52
N VAL A 33 -4.52 6.43 -12.67
CA VAL A 33 -3.54 6.67 -11.60
C VAL A 33 -3.09 5.34 -10.97
N HIS A 34 -1.77 5.09 -10.92
CA HIS A 34 -1.19 3.95 -10.23
C HIS A 34 -1.46 4.11 -8.72
N MET A 35 -2.60 3.59 -8.27
CA MET A 35 -3.00 3.56 -6.87
C MET A 35 -2.75 2.16 -6.32
N PRO A 36 -1.85 2.01 -5.35
CA PRO A 36 -1.71 0.76 -4.61
C PRO A 36 -3.06 0.42 -3.99
N GLN A 37 -3.64 -0.70 -4.41
CA GLN A 37 -5.01 -1.07 -4.05
C GLN A 37 -5.22 -1.10 -2.53
N ARG A 38 -4.20 -1.50 -1.77
CA ARG A 38 -4.22 -1.57 -0.31
C ARG A 38 -4.32 -0.20 0.35
N GLU A 39 -3.53 0.78 -0.09
CA GLU A 39 -3.59 2.17 0.40
C GLU A 39 -4.98 2.77 0.15
N GLY A 40 -5.52 2.55 -1.06
CA GLY A 40 -6.88 2.99 -1.39
C GLY A 40 -7.95 2.36 -0.49
N LEU A 41 -7.84 1.06 -0.19
CA LEU A 41 -8.78 0.37 0.71
C LEU A 41 -8.68 0.87 2.15
N LEU A 42 -7.47 1.12 2.67
CA LEU A 42 -7.25 1.68 4.01
C LEU A 42 -7.89 3.06 4.13
N LEU A 43 -7.69 3.93 3.14
CA LEU A 43 -8.29 5.27 3.13
C LEU A 43 -9.80 5.23 2.90
N ARG A 44 -10.32 4.28 2.11
CA ARG A 44 -11.78 4.07 1.96
C ARG A 44 -12.44 3.74 3.29
N ALA A 45 -11.83 2.87 4.09
CA ALA A 45 -12.39 2.48 5.38
C ALA A 45 -12.62 3.71 6.28
N LEU A 46 -11.73 4.71 6.24
CA LEU A 46 -11.88 5.98 6.94
C LEU A 46 -13.06 6.82 6.41
N LEU A 47 -13.34 6.76 5.10
CA LEU A 47 -14.47 7.48 4.49
C LEU A 47 -15.83 6.82 4.77
N VAL A 48 -15.83 5.49 4.97
CA VAL A 48 -17.03 4.72 5.32
C VAL A 48 -17.29 4.78 6.83
N HIS A 49 -16.22 4.79 7.63
CA HIS A 49 -16.25 4.80 9.08
C HIS A 49 -15.43 5.98 9.64
N PRO A 50 -15.96 7.21 9.59
CA PRO A 50 -15.22 8.40 10.03
C PRO A 50 -14.79 8.40 11.50
N TRP A 51 -15.47 7.66 12.37
CA TRP A 51 -15.09 7.50 13.77
C TRP A 51 -13.69 6.87 13.94
N LEU A 52 -13.22 6.11 12.95
CA LEU A 52 -11.90 5.50 12.94
C LEU A 52 -10.78 6.55 12.80
N ILE A 53 -11.10 7.72 12.23
CA ILE A 53 -10.13 8.82 12.04
C ILE A 53 -9.60 9.30 13.39
N GLU A 54 -10.49 9.43 14.38
CA GLU A 54 -10.12 9.86 15.74
C GLU A 54 -9.45 8.72 16.51
N GLU A 55 -10.01 7.51 16.47
CA GLU A 55 -9.46 6.36 17.21
C GLU A 55 -8.06 5.93 16.74
N ARG A 56 -7.72 6.17 15.47
CA ARG A 56 -6.46 5.73 14.83
C ARG A 56 -5.68 6.85 14.18
N ALA A 57 -5.80 8.07 14.71
CA ALA A 57 -5.14 9.25 14.16
C ALA A 57 -3.62 9.06 14.04
N GLU A 58 -2.98 8.41 15.03
CA GLU A 58 -1.54 8.16 15.04
C GLU A 58 -1.12 7.20 13.93
N GLU A 59 -1.82 6.07 13.77
CA GLU A 59 -1.53 5.10 12.73
C GLU A 59 -1.84 5.65 11.34
N ILE A 60 -2.90 6.47 11.20
CA ILE A 60 -3.21 7.15 9.95
C ILE A 60 -2.10 8.15 9.61
N ALA A 61 -1.57 8.90 10.57
CA ALA A 61 -0.47 9.83 10.34
C ALA A 61 0.85 9.12 9.98
N ALA A 62 1.09 7.94 10.57
CA ALA A 62 2.27 7.12 10.29
C ALA A 62 2.16 6.30 8.99
N LEU A 63 0.95 6.17 8.41
CA LEU A 63 0.72 5.38 7.21
C LEU A 63 1.62 5.82 6.06
N THR A 64 2.46 4.89 5.58
CA THR A 64 3.32 5.13 4.43
C THR A 64 2.51 5.04 3.14
N VAL A 65 2.32 6.16 2.47
CA VAL A 65 1.57 6.24 1.22
C VAL A 65 2.52 6.51 0.06
N THR A 66 2.48 5.67 -0.97
CA THR A 66 3.41 5.78 -2.11
C THR A 66 2.88 6.68 -3.23
N SER A 67 1.57 6.91 -3.27
CA SER A 67 0.91 7.73 -4.29
C SER A 67 0.63 9.15 -3.77
N GLU A 68 1.17 10.19 -4.42
CA GLU A 68 0.91 11.60 -4.08
C GLU A 68 -0.59 11.96 -3.92
N PRO A 69 -1.53 11.54 -4.80
CA PRO A 69 -2.95 11.84 -4.59
C PRO A 69 -3.56 11.16 -3.36
N LEU A 70 -3.03 10.00 -2.94
CA LEU A 70 -3.48 9.31 -1.73
C LEU A 70 -2.85 9.94 -0.48
N ASP A 71 -1.62 10.44 -0.58
CA ASP A 71 -0.91 11.14 0.50
C ASP A 71 -1.65 12.45 0.84
N ARG A 72 -2.00 13.24 -0.18
CA ARG A 72 -2.85 14.43 0.00
C ARG A 72 -4.22 14.10 0.58
N LEU A 73 -4.79 12.94 0.24
CA LEU A 73 -6.06 12.50 0.81
C LEU A 73 -5.93 12.14 2.29
N ARG A 74 -4.89 11.40 2.68
CA ARG A 74 -4.58 11.09 4.08
C ARG A 74 -4.45 12.37 4.90
N ASP A 75 -3.67 13.33 4.42
CA ASP A 75 -3.48 14.61 5.12
C ASP A 75 -4.79 15.40 5.24
N ALA A 76 -5.61 15.41 4.19
CA ALA A 76 -6.91 16.06 4.23
C ALA A 76 -7.90 15.34 5.18
N ILE A 77 -7.83 14.01 5.29
CA ILE A 77 -8.61 13.25 6.28
C ILE A 77 -8.17 13.61 7.70
N LEU A 78 -6.86 13.67 7.97
CA LEU A 78 -6.35 14.07 9.29
C LEU A 78 -6.69 15.52 9.64
N SER A 79 -6.74 16.41 8.64
CA SER A 79 -7.12 17.80 8.86
C SER A 79 -8.53 17.98 9.42
N VAL A 80 -9.43 17.01 9.23
CA VAL A 80 -10.79 17.00 9.80
C VAL A 80 -10.75 17.11 11.33
N LEU A 81 -9.78 16.44 11.98
CA LEU A 81 -9.61 16.49 13.43
C LEU A 81 -9.15 17.87 13.90
N GLY A 82 -8.24 18.50 13.16
CA GLY A 82 -7.73 19.85 13.48
C GLY A 82 -8.75 20.96 13.22
N ASP A 83 -9.62 20.78 12.21
CA ASP A 83 -10.68 21.72 11.84
C ASP A 83 -11.96 21.53 12.68
N GLU A 84 -11.94 20.66 13.70
CA GLU A 84 -13.09 20.28 14.55
C GLU A 84 -14.34 19.88 13.73
N ILE A 85 -14.12 19.31 12.55
CA ILE A 85 -15.20 18.88 11.68
C ILE A 85 -15.82 17.60 12.25
N SER A 86 -17.13 17.64 12.44
CA SER A 86 -17.89 16.46 12.86
C SER A 86 -17.63 15.28 11.92
N LEU A 87 -17.23 14.15 12.51
CA LEU A 87 -16.90 12.87 11.86
C LEU A 87 -18.15 12.18 11.30
N ASP A 88 -18.84 12.89 10.43
CA ASP A 88 -19.96 12.44 9.63
C ASP A 88 -19.47 12.23 8.20
N SER A 89 -19.83 11.11 7.60
CA SER A 89 -19.39 10.73 6.27
C SER A 89 -19.72 11.81 5.24
N GLU A 90 -20.88 12.48 5.35
CA GLU A 90 -21.23 13.58 4.45
C GLU A 90 -20.34 14.82 4.65
N LYS A 91 -20.05 15.18 5.91
CA LYS A 91 -19.21 16.34 6.23
C LYS A 91 -17.76 16.13 5.82
N VAL A 92 -17.21 14.95 6.10
CA VAL A 92 -15.87 14.56 5.67
C VAL A 92 -15.78 14.60 4.13
N ARG A 93 -16.76 14.02 3.41
CA ARG A 93 -16.80 14.08 1.94
C ARG A 93 -16.88 15.50 1.40
N SER A 94 -17.69 16.36 2.02
CA SER A 94 -17.82 17.77 1.65
C SER A 94 -16.49 18.51 1.83
N HIS A 95 -15.80 18.31 2.96
CA HIS A 95 -14.48 18.88 3.24
C HIS A 95 -13.43 18.46 2.21
N LEU A 96 -13.37 17.16 1.89
CA LEU A 96 -12.46 16.63 0.89
C LEU A 96 -12.76 17.18 -0.51
N SER A 97 -14.04 17.38 -0.83
CA SER A 97 -14.48 17.97 -2.09
C SER A 97 -14.06 19.43 -2.21
N GLN A 98 -14.19 20.21 -1.13
CA GLN A 98 -13.73 21.61 -1.07
C GLN A 98 -12.21 21.72 -1.26
N ARG A 99 -11.45 20.70 -0.85
CA ARG A 99 -10.00 20.59 -1.08
C ARG A 99 -9.62 20.03 -2.46
N GLY A 100 -10.60 19.82 -3.35
CA GLY A 100 -10.36 19.33 -4.72
C GLY A 100 -10.07 17.84 -4.84
N LEU A 101 -10.32 17.05 -3.78
CA LEU A 101 -10.01 15.62 -3.73
C LEU A 101 -11.19 14.72 -4.13
N ALA A 102 -12.30 15.30 -4.60
CA ALA A 102 -13.51 14.57 -5.01
C ALA A 102 -13.20 13.47 -6.06
N ASN A 103 -12.30 13.76 -7.02
CA ASN A 103 -11.90 12.79 -8.04
C ASN A 103 -11.14 11.59 -7.45
N THR A 104 -10.28 11.84 -6.45
CA THR A 104 -9.52 10.80 -5.74
C THR A 104 -10.46 9.93 -4.91
N VAL A 105 -11.39 10.54 -4.19
CA VAL A 105 -12.44 9.83 -3.43
C VAL A 105 -13.25 8.93 -4.37
N ALA A 106 -13.74 9.46 -5.49
CA ALA A 106 -14.50 8.69 -6.47
C ALA A 106 -13.67 7.58 -7.12
N ALA A 107 -12.35 7.73 -7.27
CA ALA A 107 -11.47 6.67 -7.76
C ALA A 107 -11.33 5.52 -6.76
N ILE A 108 -11.16 5.85 -5.47
CA ILE A 108 -11.05 4.86 -4.39
C ILE A 108 -12.36 4.10 -4.19
N GLU A 109 -13.51 4.77 -4.29
CA GLU A 109 -14.81 4.10 -4.20
C GLU A 109 -15.03 3.07 -5.32
N ARG A 110 -14.52 3.35 -6.53
CA ARG A 110 -14.58 2.42 -7.68
C ARG A 110 -13.61 1.24 -7.56
N LEU A 111 -12.49 1.42 -6.86
CA LEU A 111 -11.51 0.36 -6.61
C LEU A 111 -12.10 -0.78 -5.75
N ALA A 112 -12.97 -0.44 -4.79
CA ALA A 112 -13.54 -1.40 -3.86
C ALA A 112 -14.58 -2.36 -4.47
N THR A 113 -15.13 -2.03 -5.64
CA THR A 113 -16.17 -2.85 -6.29
C THR A 113 -15.64 -4.19 -6.81
N HIS A 114 -14.32 -4.37 -6.92
CA HIS A 114 -13.72 -5.51 -7.65
C HIS A 114 -13.21 -6.68 -6.79
N ARG A 115 -13.03 -6.53 -5.47
CA ARG A 115 -12.60 -7.67 -4.64
C ARG A 115 -13.00 -7.51 -3.18
N ARG A 116 -14.00 -8.31 -2.79
CA ARG A 116 -14.35 -8.66 -1.40
C ARG A 116 -14.50 -7.45 -0.48
N ASP A 117 -15.73 -6.97 -0.43
CA ASP A 117 -16.24 -5.89 0.42
C ASP A 117 -16.26 -6.27 1.92
N ARG A 118 -15.16 -6.83 2.45
CA ARG A 118 -15.00 -7.19 3.87
C ARG A 118 -15.17 -5.97 4.78
N PHE A 119 -14.90 -4.78 4.26
CA PHE A 119 -14.99 -3.50 4.98
C PHE A 119 -16.30 -2.73 4.73
N ALA A 120 -17.14 -3.08 3.75
CA ALA A 120 -18.40 -2.37 3.51
C ALA A 120 -19.65 -3.14 3.91
N GLU A 121 -19.49 -4.27 4.60
CA GLU A 121 -20.60 -4.81 5.36
C GLU A 121 -20.85 -3.84 6.52
N VAL A 122 -21.86 -2.98 6.36
CA VAL A 122 -22.27 -1.88 7.27
C VAL A 122 -22.68 -2.36 8.68
N SER A 123 -22.39 -3.61 9.05
CA SER A 123 -22.60 -4.14 10.39
C SER A 123 -21.57 -5.20 10.74
N SER A 124 -20.38 -4.75 11.12
CA SER A 124 -19.50 -5.47 12.04
C SER A 124 -19.17 -4.50 13.15
N ASP A 125 -19.18 -4.99 14.38
CA ASP A 125 -18.89 -4.23 15.59
C ASP A 125 -17.68 -3.27 15.43
N ARG A 126 -17.72 -2.08 16.05
CA ARG A 126 -16.65 -1.07 15.90
C ARG A 126 -15.27 -1.63 16.22
N GLU A 127 -15.19 -2.48 17.25
CA GLU A 127 -13.93 -3.12 17.64
C GLU A 127 -13.43 -4.05 16.54
N THR A 128 -14.34 -4.79 15.90
CA THR A 128 -14.01 -5.68 14.78
C THR A 128 -13.49 -4.89 13.58
N VAL A 129 -14.16 -3.80 13.22
CA VAL A 129 -13.74 -2.93 12.10
C VAL A 129 -12.37 -2.30 12.39
N SER A 130 -12.17 -1.77 13.60
CA SER A 130 -10.87 -1.22 14.03
C SER A 130 -9.78 -2.28 13.99
N ALA A 131 -10.03 -3.49 14.49
CA ALA A 131 -9.05 -4.58 14.48
C ALA A 131 -8.70 -5.03 13.05
N GLN A 132 -9.70 -5.13 12.17
CA GLN A 132 -9.48 -5.45 10.76
C GLN A 132 -8.67 -4.38 10.03
N TRP A 133 -8.94 -3.11 10.31
CA TRP A 133 -8.18 -1.99 9.74
C TRP A 133 -6.73 -2.00 10.24
N LEU A 134 -6.51 -2.16 11.54
CA LEU A 134 -5.18 -2.28 12.13
C LEU A 134 -4.39 -3.45 11.55
N HIS A 135 -5.03 -4.60 11.37
CA HIS A 135 -4.39 -5.75 10.74
C HIS A 135 -3.96 -5.43 9.30
N ALA A 136 -4.82 -4.79 8.52
CA ALA A 136 -4.49 -4.36 7.16
C ALA A 136 -3.37 -3.31 7.12
N TYR A 137 -3.37 -2.36 8.07
CA TYR A 137 -2.32 -1.36 8.26
C TYR A 137 -0.98 -2.02 8.57
N HIS A 138 -0.93 -2.92 9.55
CA HIS A 138 0.32 -3.58 9.94
C HIS A 138 0.91 -4.41 8.78
N LEU A 139 0.05 -5.09 8.04
CA LEU A 139 0.46 -5.87 6.88
C LEU A 139 0.97 -4.98 5.72
N HIS A 140 0.39 -3.78 5.57
CA HIS A 140 0.89 -2.77 4.64
C HIS A 140 2.28 -2.28 5.04
N GLU A 141 2.46 -1.82 6.28
CA GLU A 141 3.73 -1.32 6.79
C GLU A 141 4.83 -2.40 6.73
N GLN A 142 4.51 -3.65 7.06
CA GLN A 142 5.44 -4.77 6.88
C GLN A 142 5.86 -4.94 5.41
N THR A 143 4.91 -4.86 4.48
CA THR A 143 5.18 -5.00 3.05
C THR A 143 6.06 -3.86 2.54
N VAL A 144 5.75 -2.62 2.94
CA VAL A 144 6.52 -1.43 2.58
C VAL A 144 7.94 -1.50 3.15
N GLY A 145 8.09 -1.89 4.42
CA GLY A 145 9.40 -2.07 5.05
C GLY A 145 10.25 -3.11 4.32
N LEU A 146 9.68 -4.27 3.94
CA LEU A 146 10.37 -5.28 3.15
C LEU A 146 10.78 -4.78 1.75
N GLN A 147 9.94 -3.97 1.10
CA GLN A 147 10.27 -3.35 -0.18
C GLN A 147 11.43 -2.36 -0.06
N GLN A 148 11.46 -1.55 1.00
CA GLN A 148 12.55 -0.63 1.27
C GLN A 148 13.86 -1.37 1.59
N GLU A 149 13.80 -2.44 2.37
CA GLU A 149 14.95 -3.33 2.63
C GLU A 149 15.48 -3.94 1.32
N LEU A 150 14.58 -4.37 0.42
CA LEU A 150 14.94 -4.90 -0.89
C LEU A 150 15.64 -3.85 -1.76
N GLU A 151 15.13 -2.61 -1.78
CA GLU A 151 15.76 -1.51 -2.51
C GLU A 151 17.13 -1.15 -1.93
N ALA A 152 17.26 -1.15 -0.60
CA ALA A 152 18.55 -0.94 0.06
C ALA A 152 19.56 -2.04 -0.29
N ALA A 153 19.13 -3.31 -0.25
CA ALA A 153 19.95 -4.45 -0.68
C ALA A 153 20.35 -4.35 -2.16
N ARG A 154 19.43 -3.90 -3.02
CA ARG A 154 19.71 -3.66 -4.45
C ARG A 154 20.72 -2.53 -4.66
N ARG A 155 20.62 -1.44 -3.91
CA ARG A 155 21.63 -0.35 -3.92
C ARG A 155 23.00 -0.87 -3.50
N ALA A 156 23.08 -1.62 -2.40
CA ALA A 156 24.32 -2.24 -1.94
C ALA A 156 24.90 -3.22 -2.97
N TRP A 157 24.07 -3.97 -3.70
CA TRP A 157 24.52 -4.81 -4.80
C TRP A 157 25.08 -4.00 -5.97
N HIS A 158 24.46 -2.87 -6.34
CA HIS A 158 24.98 -1.99 -7.38
C HIS A 158 26.37 -1.43 -7.03
N GLU A 159 26.61 -1.16 -5.75
CA GLU A 159 27.88 -0.62 -5.25
C GLU A 159 28.98 -1.69 -5.11
N HIS A 160 28.64 -2.87 -4.58
CA HIS A 160 29.62 -3.90 -4.22
C HIS A 160 29.70 -5.09 -5.18
N GLN A 161 28.69 -5.29 -6.03
CA GLN A 161 28.56 -6.42 -6.97
C GLN A 161 28.91 -7.78 -6.33
N SER A 162 28.48 -7.98 -5.09
CA SER A 162 28.85 -9.15 -4.27
C SER A 162 27.80 -10.25 -4.31
N ASP A 163 28.24 -11.50 -4.24
CA ASP A 163 27.35 -12.67 -4.21
C ASP A 163 26.48 -12.69 -2.94
N ALA A 164 26.98 -12.15 -1.82
CA ALA A 164 26.22 -12.00 -0.58
C ALA A 164 25.02 -11.04 -0.71
N ALA A 165 25.17 -9.95 -1.48
CA ALA A 165 24.06 -9.03 -1.74
C ALA A 165 23.01 -9.66 -2.67
N CYS A 166 23.42 -10.54 -3.60
CA CYS A 166 22.47 -11.36 -4.39
C CYS A 166 21.64 -12.31 -3.50
N GLU A 167 22.26 -12.97 -2.53
CA GLU A 167 21.58 -13.89 -1.61
C GLU A 167 20.55 -13.16 -0.73
N ALA A 168 20.93 -11.99 -0.19
CA ALA A 168 20.01 -11.14 0.57
C ALA A 168 18.78 -10.70 -0.25
N ILE A 169 18.98 -10.32 -1.53
CA ILE A 169 17.89 -9.95 -2.44
C ILE A 169 16.92 -11.12 -2.67
N LEU A 170 17.43 -12.35 -2.81
CA LEU A 170 16.59 -13.55 -2.97
C LEU A 170 15.75 -13.86 -1.74
N GLU A 171 16.35 -13.73 -0.56
CA GLU A 171 15.66 -13.95 0.71
C GLU A 171 14.53 -12.94 0.89
N LEU A 172 14.80 -11.65 0.63
CA LEU A 172 13.81 -10.58 0.73
C LEU A 172 12.64 -10.78 -0.23
N HIS A 173 12.90 -11.17 -1.49
CA HIS A 173 11.82 -11.51 -2.42
C HIS A 173 10.94 -12.66 -1.91
N ARG A 174 11.54 -13.68 -1.30
CA ARG A 174 10.81 -14.82 -0.74
C ARG A 174 9.90 -14.40 0.42
N ARG A 175 10.41 -13.55 1.31
CA ARG A 175 9.65 -12.98 2.44
C ARG A 175 8.49 -12.09 1.95
N ILE A 176 8.69 -11.30 0.90
CA ILE A 176 7.61 -10.52 0.28
C ILE A 176 6.55 -11.45 -0.32
N ALA A 177 6.96 -12.52 -1.00
CA ALA A 177 6.04 -13.48 -1.60
C ALA A 177 5.17 -14.21 -0.54
N THR A 178 5.74 -14.53 0.63
CA THR A 178 4.96 -15.17 1.71
C THR A 178 3.94 -14.21 2.31
N VAL A 179 4.33 -12.98 2.61
CA VAL A 179 3.45 -11.95 3.21
C VAL A 179 2.32 -11.54 2.25
N THR A 180 2.62 -11.44 0.96
CA THR A 180 1.60 -11.15 -0.06
C THR A 180 0.64 -12.32 -0.29
N ALA A 181 1.12 -13.56 -0.23
CA ALA A 181 0.29 -14.75 -0.32
C ALA A 181 -0.68 -14.88 0.87
N GLU A 182 -0.23 -14.58 2.10
CA GLU A 182 -1.07 -14.56 3.31
C GLU A 182 -2.24 -13.57 3.23
N SER A 183 -2.12 -12.52 2.41
CA SER A 183 -3.21 -11.56 2.17
C SER A 183 -4.31 -12.10 1.24
N THR A 184 -4.03 -13.18 0.48
CA THR A 184 -4.89 -13.68 -0.60
C THR A 184 -5.65 -14.96 -0.22
N SER A 185 -5.17 -15.68 0.81
CA SER A 185 -5.85 -16.83 1.43
C SER A 185 -6.94 -16.39 2.39
#